data_AF-A0A4R1KQC3-F1
#
_entry.id   AF-A0A4R1KQC3-F1
#
_cell.length_a   1.000
_cell.length_b   1.000
_cell.length_c   1.000
_cell.angle_alpha   90.00
_cell.angle_beta   90.00
_cell.angle_gamma   90.00
#
_symmetry.space_group_name_H-M   'P 1'
#
loop_
_entity.id
_entity.type
_entity.pdbx_description
1 polymer ?
#
loop_
_entity_poly.entity_id
_entity_poly.type
_entity_poly.pdbx_seq_one_letter_code
_entity_poly.pdbx_strand_id
1 'polypeptide(L)'
;MLISSLSFGQKTDIEELINQVAKAEVPENFKYYYLVPKSLEQEKIDDSLKNYQIRELKIFDKHFPEKFINTEPKKEMVNWENYNLNESKLVSDENNYNNTLSPPKTKKIKFVKYNIDQNKYDSLVDNKEPYTLILKKKWYWNKNRIWKNKRLYAEFIENWKMDDKNNPEETIYYHFSKPIFSENKRYAILSFFKQRRCNGNGFTGLYRNDHGIWKKVMEFNQISSKSYSTHIRCEEIRMIDYE
;
A
#
# COMPACT_ATOMS: atom_id res chain seq x y z
N MET A 1 -18.46 20.21 29.71
CA MET A 1 -18.40 18.99 28.88
C MET A 1 -18.80 19.36 27.45
N LEU A 2 -17.83 19.68 26.59
CA LEU A 2 -18.05 19.99 25.16
C LEU A 2 -16.75 19.71 24.38
N ILE A 3 -16.31 18.45 24.33
CA ILE A 3 -15.08 18.05 23.59
C ILE A 3 -15.33 16.89 22.60
N SER A 4 -16.50 16.25 22.61
CA SER A 4 -16.74 15.04 21.80
C SER A 4 -17.25 15.26 20.37
N SER A 5 -17.73 16.45 20.00
CA SER A 5 -18.35 16.69 18.68
C SER A 5 -17.38 17.10 17.56
N LEU A 6 -16.20 17.64 17.88
CA LEU A 6 -15.19 18.03 16.88
C LEU A 6 -14.41 16.83 16.32
N SER A 7 -14.26 15.75 17.09
CA SER A 7 -13.48 14.57 16.68
C SER A 7 -14.24 13.67 15.69
N PHE A 8 -15.57 13.59 15.81
CA PHE A 8 -16.38 12.72 14.93
C PHE A 8 -16.46 13.25 13.50
N GLY A 9 -16.66 14.55 13.32
CA GLY A 9 -16.73 15.16 11.98
C GLY A 9 -15.42 15.04 11.19
N GLN A 10 -14.27 15.23 11.84
CA GLN A 10 -12.97 15.10 11.19
C GLN A 10 -12.69 13.66 10.74
N LYS A 11 -13.13 12.66 11.52
CA LYS A 11 -12.97 11.25 11.16
C LYS A 11 -13.74 10.92 9.88
N THR A 12 -15.00 11.32 9.79
CA THR A 12 -15.83 11.08 8.60
C THR A 12 -15.27 11.77 7.35
N ASP A 13 -14.79 13.01 7.48
CA ASP A 13 -14.18 13.73 6.36
C ASP A 13 -12.92 13.01 5.83
N ILE A 14 -12.10 12.44 6.74
CA ILE A 14 -10.92 11.65 6.38
C ILE A 14 -11.34 10.34 5.68
N GLU A 15 -12.30 9.60 6.24
CA GLU A 15 -12.80 8.36 5.64
C GLU A 15 -13.31 8.60 4.22
N GLU A 16 -14.14 9.64 4.04
CA GLU A 16 -14.70 9.99 2.73
C GLU A 16 -13.60 10.34 1.71
N LEU A 17 -12.65 11.20 2.09
CA LEU A 17 -11.55 11.57 1.21
C LEU A 17 -10.68 10.35 0.84
N ILE A 18 -10.24 9.57 1.83
CA ILE A 18 -9.37 8.41 1.59
C ILE A 18 -10.08 7.37 0.72
N ASN A 19 -11.36 7.09 0.96
CA ASN A 19 -12.13 6.16 0.14
C ASN A 19 -12.25 6.62 -1.31
N GLN A 20 -12.46 7.92 -1.56
CA GLN A 20 -12.53 8.47 -2.91
C GLN A 20 -11.16 8.47 -3.60
N VAL A 21 -10.08 8.77 -2.87
CA VAL A 21 -8.72 8.73 -3.41
C VAL A 21 -8.31 7.29 -3.72
N ALA A 22 -8.57 6.34 -2.81
CA ALA A 22 -8.30 4.93 -3.02
C ALA A 22 -9.03 4.42 -4.27
N LYS A 23 -10.31 4.76 -4.44
CA LYS A 23 -11.07 4.40 -5.64
C LYS A 23 -10.44 4.94 -6.94
N ALA A 24 -9.83 6.12 -6.91
CA ALA A 24 -9.18 6.71 -8.09
C ALA A 24 -7.78 6.15 -8.35
N GLU A 25 -7.08 5.68 -7.32
CA GLU A 25 -5.66 5.34 -7.37
C GLU A 25 -5.33 3.85 -7.33
N VAL A 26 -6.23 3.05 -6.75
CA VAL A 26 -6.14 1.60 -6.71
C VAL A 26 -6.78 1.03 -8.00
N PRO A 27 -6.15 0.06 -8.68
CA PRO A 27 -6.75 -0.55 -9.86
C PRO A 27 -8.14 -1.13 -9.58
N GLU A 28 -9.10 -0.88 -10.46
CA GLU A 28 -10.51 -1.31 -10.30
C GLU A 28 -10.68 -2.84 -10.21
N ASN A 29 -9.71 -3.60 -10.71
CA ASN A 29 -9.76 -5.06 -10.68
C ASN A 29 -9.28 -5.67 -9.35
N PHE A 30 -8.86 -4.85 -8.38
CA PHE A 30 -8.43 -5.32 -7.08
C PHE A 30 -9.65 -5.62 -6.21
N LYS A 31 -9.68 -6.78 -5.56
CA LYS A 31 -10.72 -7.10 -4.57
C LYS A 31 -10.57 -6.28 -3.29
N TYR A 32 -9.33 -5.93 -2.96
CA TYR A 32 -8.95 -5.10 -1.83
C TYR A 32 -7.56 -4.49 -2.06
N TYR A 33 -7.15 -3.53 -1.25
CA TYR A 33 -5.78 -3.03 -1.24
C TYR A 33 -5.14 -3.19 0.13
N TYR A 34 -3.85 -3.53 0.16
CA TYR A 34 -3.10 -3.56 1.40
C TYR A 34 -2.70 -2.15 1.83
N LEU A 35 -3.08 -1.78 3.05
CA LEU A 35 -2.79 -0.50 3.66
C LEU A 35 -1.86 -0.69 4.85
N VAL A 36 -0.79 0.10 4.92
CA VAL A 36 0.09 0.09 6.09
C VAL A 36 -0.64 0.70 7.29
N PRO A 37 -0.72 0.00 8.44
CA PRO A 37 -1.63 0.36 9.54
C PRO A 37 -1.29 1.69 10.20
N LYS A 38 0.00 1.99 10.28
CA LYS A 38 0.52 3.25 10.82
C LYS A 38 1.18 4.01 9.68
N SER A 39 0.55 5.07 9.24
CA SER A 39 1.24 6.04 8.41
C SER A 39 2.07 6.95 9.31
N LEU A 40 3.38 6.98 9.09
CA LEU A 40 4.18 8.11 9.53
C LEU A 40 3.58 9.37 8.90
N GLU A 41 3.45 10.45 9.67
CA GLU A 41 3.41 11.76 9.02
C GLU A 41 4.68 11.91 8.20
N GLN A 42 4.49 12.49 7.02
CA GLN A 42 5.51 12.79 6.01
C GLN A 42 6.94 12.64 6.56
N GLU A 43 7.73 11.76 5.93
CA GLU A 43 9.16 12.04 5.85
C GLU A 43 9.27 13.47 5.34
N LYS A 44 9.82 14.40 6.14
CA LYS A 44 9.91 15.84 5.85
C LYS A 44 10.00 16.08 4.34
N ILE A 45 8.89 16.47 3.74
CA ILE A 45 8.92 16.97 2.39
C ILE A 45 8.77 18.48 2.53
N ASP A 46 9.81 19.21 2.14
CA ASP A 46 9.80 20.68 2.13
C ASP A 46 8.89 21.13 0.98
N ASP A 47 7.59 21.22 1.29
CA ASP A 47 6.48 21.06 0.35
C ASP A 47 5.74 22.37 0.05
N SER A 48 6.48 23.45 -0.12
CA SER A 48 5.88 24.67 -0.64
C SER A 48 5.50 24.48 -2.12
N LEU A 49 4.23 24.73 -2.46
CA LEU A 49 3.85 24.94 -3.86
C LEU A 49 4.70 26.09 -4.40
N LYS A 50 5.21 25.93 -5.62
CA LYS A 50 5.93 27.01 -6.29
C LYS A 50 4.98 28.18 -6.53
N ASN A 51 5.48 29.41 -6.44
CA ASN A 51 4.67 30.63 -6.60
C ASN A 51 3.80 30.64 -7.88
N TYR A 52 4.27 30.03 -8.97
CA TYR A 52 3.46 29.94 -10.19
C TYR A 52 2.25 29.01 -10.04
N GLN A 53 2.37 27.90 -9.30
CA GLN A 53 1.27 26.97 -9.04
C GLN A 53 0.22 27.64 -8.14
N ILE A 54 0.67 28.40 -7.13
CA ILE A 54 -0.22 29.21 -6.29
C ILE A 54 -0.95 30.26 -7.13
N ARG A 55 -0.25 30.90 -8.09
CA ARG A 55 -0.85 31.87 -9.01
C ARG A 55 -1.92 31.24 -9.90
N GLU A 56 -1.66 30.06 -10.46
CA GLU A 56 -2.64 29.31 -11.26
C GLU A 56 -3.88 28.95 -10.45
N LEU A 57 -3.70 28.47 -9.22
CA LEU A 57 -4.80 28.19 -8.30
C LEU A 57 -5.64 29.44 -8.00
N LYS A 58 -5.00 30.60 -7.82
CA LYS A 58 -5.68 31.89 -7.58
C LYS A 58 -6.43 32.43 -8.80
N ILE A 59 -6.00 32.09 -10.02
CA ILE A 59 -6.73 32.43 -11.25
C ILE A 59 -8.05 31.65 -11.29
N PHE A 60 -8.03 30.39 -10.87
CA PHE A 60 -9.20 29.51 -10.89
C PHE A 60 -10.11 29.67 -9.67
N ASP A 61 -9.55 29.91 -8.48
CA ASP A 61 -10.26 30.24 -7.25
C ASP A 61 -9.63 31.46 -6.58
N LYS A 62 -10.24 32.64 -6.79
CA LYS A 62 -9.76 33.91 -6.22
C LYS A 62 -9.66 33.89 -4.69
N HIS A 63 -10.42 33.02 -4.04
CA HIS A 63 -10.45 32.87 -2.57
C HIS A 63 -9.67 31.65 -2.08
N PHE A 64 -8.74 31.13 -2.90
CA PHE A 64 -7.92 29.98 -2.55
C PHE A 64 -7.17 30.18 -1.21
N PRO A 65 -7.32 29.27 -0.22
CA PRO A 65 -6.80 29.49 1.14
C PRO A 65 -5.30 29.21 1.30
N GLU A 66 -4.44 29.90 0.56
CA GLU A 66 -2.97 29.68 0.49
C GLU A 66 -2.25 29.30 1.81
N LYS A 67 -2.65 29.88 2.94
CA LYS A 67 -2.05 29.60 4.26
C LYS A 67 -2.08 28.12 4.66
N PHE A 68 -3.10 27.35 4.23
CA PHE A 68 -3.18 25.94 4.62
C PHE A 68 -2.14 25.06 3.90
N ILE A 69 -1.64 25.48 2.73
CA ILE A 69 -0.57 24.76 2.03
C ILE A 69 0.72 24.74 2.84
N ASN A 70 1.04 25.88 3.47
CA ASN A 70 2.27 26.04 4.24
C ASN A 70 2.10 25.59 5.70
N THR A 71 0.97 24.96 6.04
CA THR A 71 0.73 24.45 7.38
C THR A 71 1.58 23.20 7.57
N GLU A 72 2.55 23.27 8.48
CA GLU A 72 3.34 22.09 8.83
C GLU A 72 2.40 20.98 9.31
N PRO A 73 2.53 19.75 8.78
CA PRO A 73 1.85 18.61 9.37
C PRO A 73 2.26 18.50 10.84
N LYS A 74 1.30 18.14 11.69
CA LYS A 74 1.61 17.78 13.07
C LYS A 74 2.52 16.52 13.08
N LYS A 75 2.99 16.12 14.25
CA LYS A 75 3.71 14.85 14.47
C LYS A 75 2.82 13.81 15.19
N GLU A 76 1.54 13.76 14.85
CA GLU A 76 0.55 12.73 15.16
C GLU A 76 0.49 11.55 14.17
N MET A 77 0.97 10.38 14.62
CA MET A 77 0.78 9.11 13.91
C MET A 77 -0.72 8.77 13.77
N VAL A 78 -1.17 8.47 12.54
CA VAL A 78 -2.53 7.96 12.27
C VAL A 78 -2.51 6.44 12.37
N ASN A 79 -3.45 5.90 13.14
CA ASN A 79 -3.76 4.46 13.11
C ASN A 79 -5.02 4.25 12.24
N TRP A 80 -4.84 3.64 11.08
CA TRP A 80 -5.92 3.38 10.13
C TRP A 80 -6.94 2.34 10.61
N GLU A 81 -6.62 1.54 11.64
CA GLU A 81 -7.58 0.65 12.33
C GLU A 81 -8.79 1.42 12.91
N ASN A 82 -8.60 2.70 13.21
CA ASN A 82 -9.63 3.55 13.78
C ASN A 82 -10.58 4.15 12.73
N TYR A 83 -10.41 3.85 11.44
CA TYR A 83 -11.16 4.44 10.33
C TYR A 83 -11.86 3.35 9.50
N ASN A 84 -13.07 3.65 9.02
CA ASN A 84 -13.84 2.78 8.17
C ASN A 84 -13.49 3.00 6.69
N LEU A 85 -12.45 2.31 6.23
CA LEU A 85 -11.94 2.40 4.86
C LEU A 85 -12.40 1.21 4.01
N ASN A 86 -13.05 1.52 2.88
CA ASN A 86 -13.63 0.55 1.98
C ASN A 86 -12.54 -0.29 1.31
N GLU A 87 -12.76 -1.59 1.18
CA GLU A 87 -11.89 -2.53 0.44
C GLU A 87 -10.42 -2.48 0.90
N SER A 88 -10.17 -2.02 2.12
CA SER A 88 -8.83 -1.98 2.70
C SER A 88 -8.56 -3.24 3.52
N LYS A 89 -7.35 -3.78 3.41
CA LYS A 89 -6.80 -4.74 4.36
C LYS A 89 -5.57 -4.15 5.00
N LEU A 90 -5.59 -4.01 6.31
CA LEU A 90 -4.41 -3.57 7.02
C LEU A 90 -3.36 -4.67 6.96
N VAL A 91 -2.11 -4.28 6.69
CA VAL A 91 -0.97 -5.18 6.82
C VAL A 91 -0.81 -5.48 8.31
N SER A 92 -1.39 -6.59 8.77
CA SER A 92 -1.36 -7.01 10.17
C SER A 92 -0.17 -7.94 10.43
N ASP A 93 0.64 -7.59 11.42
CA ASP A 93 1.76 -8.40 11.88
C ASP A 93 1.43 -9.16 13.16
N GLU A 94 0.93 -10.38 13.04
CA GLU A 94 1.03 -11.35 14.14
C GLU A 94 2.49 -11.78 14.37
N ASN A 95 3.40 -11.54 13.40
CA ASN A 95 4.79 -12.00 13.42
C ASN A 95 5.84 -10.87 13.39
N ASN A 96 5.60 -9.77 14.12
CA ASN A 96 6.66 -8.87 14.57
C ASN A 96 7.32 -7.97 13.48
N TYR A 97 6.64 -7.66 12.38
CA TYR A 97 7.13 -6.69 11.39
C TYR A 97 6.44 -5.31 11.44
N ASN A 98 6.33 -4.72 12.64
CA ASN A 98 5.79 -3.36 12.89
C ASN A 98 6.33 -2.21 12.00
N ASN A 99 7.29 -2.47 11.09
CA ASN A 99 7.92 -1.52 10.18
C ASN A 99 7.91 -1.97 8.70
N THR A 100 7.11 -2.95 8.25
CA THR A 100 7.14 -3.35 6.83
C THR A 100 6.45 -2.33 5.93
N LEU A 101 7.24 -1.41 5.38
CA LEU A 101 6.75 -0.40 4.43
C LEU A 101 6.54 -0.97 3.01
N SER A 102 6.97 -2.20 2.74
CA SER A 102 6.92 -2.82 1.41
C SER A 102 6.48 -4.28 1.46
N PRO A 103 5.90 -4.80 0.37
CA PRO A 103 5.61 -6.22 0.25
C PRO A 103 6.90 -7.04 0.41
N PRO A 104 6.84 -8.23 1.03
CA PRO A 104 8.02 -9.01 1.32
C PRO A 104 8.71 -9.48 0.02
N LYS A 105 10.04 -9.48 0.04
CA LYS A 105 10.90 -10.01 -1.05
C LYS A 105 10.92 -11.55 -1.08
N THR A 106 10.39 -12.17 -0.05
CA THR A 106 10.39 -13.62 0.17
C THR A 106 8.95 -14.12 0.37
N LYS A 107 8.68 -15.36 -0.03
CA LYS A 107 7.43 -16.07 0.27
C LYS A 107 7.75 -17.31 1.08
N LYS A 108 6.81 -17.66 1.94
CA LYS A 108 6.79 -18.97 2.59
C LYS A 108 6.42 -20.02 1.57
N ILE A 109 7.02 -21.21 1.66
CA ILE A 109 6.62 -22.32 0.80
C ILE A 109 6.06 -23.44 1.65
N LYS A 110 4.86 -23.88 1.28
CA LYS A 110 4.21 -25.04 1.87
C LYS A 110 4.16 -26.15 0.84
N PHE A 111 4.79 -27.27 1.17
CA PHE A 111 4.79 -28.41 0.28
C PHE A 111 3.62 -29.34 0.56
N VAL A 112 3.02 -29.82 -0.52
CA VAL A 112 1.97 -30.83 -0.47
C VAL A 112 2.39 -32.05 -1.29
N LYS A 113 1.77 -33.19 -1.04
CA LYS A 113 2.08 -34.42 -1.79
C LYS A 113 1.83 -34.18 -3.28
N TYR A 114 2.73 -34.68 -4.14
CA TYR A 114 2.58 -34.53 -5.59
C TYR A 114 1.26 -35.10 -6.14
N ASN A 115 0.80 -36.21 -5.55
CA ASN A 115 -0.45 -36.89 -5.90
C ASN A 115 -1.66 -36.41 -5.08
N ILE A 116 -1.59 -35.22 -4.48
CA ILE A 116 -2.75 -34.62 -3.82
C ILE A 116 -3.92 -34.49 -4.82
N ASP A 117 -5.12 -34.79 -4.33
CA ASP A 117 -6.35 -34.54 -5.09
C ASP A 117 -6.45 -33.06 -5.51
N GLN A 118 -6.95 -32.82 -6.72
CA GLN A 118 -6.96 -31.47 -7.30
C GLN A 118 -7.90 -30.54 -6.53
N ASN A 119 -9.09 -30.98 -6.14
CA ASN A 119 -10.03 -30.15 -5.37
C ASN A 119 -9.43 -29.78 -4.01
N LYS A 120 -8.71 -30.72 -3.38
CA LYS A 120 -7.98 -30.45 -2.14
C LYS A 120 -6.82 -29.48 -2.36
N TYR A 121 -6.12 -29.55 -3.49
CA TYR A 121 -5.04 -28.63 -3.82
C TYR A 121 -5.58 -27.21 -4.03
N ASP A 122 -6.63 -27.07 -4.84
CA ASP A 122 -7.24 -25.78 -5.16
C ASP A 122 -7.76 -25.11 -3.89
N SER A 123 -8.42 -25.87 -3.01
CA SER A 123 -8.83 -25.38 -1.69
C SER A 123 -7.66 -24.87 -0.84
N LEU A 124 -6.48 -25.50 -0.89
CA LEU A 124 -5.30 -25.01 -0.18
C LEU A 124 -4.73 -23.74 -0.79
N VAL A 125 -4.80 -23.60 -2.11
CA VAL A 125 -4.36 -22.39 -2.82
C VAL A 125 -5.30 -21.22 -2.51
N ASP A 126 -6.61 -21.45 -2.51
CA ASP A 126 -7.62 -20.41 -2.28
C ASP A 126 -7.62 -19.90 -0.82
N ASN A 127 -7.25 -20.74 0.14
CA ASN A 127 -7.26 -20.44 1.57
C ASN A 127 -5.87 -20.27 2.17
N LYS A 128 -4.84 -20.05 1.35
CA LYS A 128 -3.47 -19.87 1.82
C LYS A 128 -3.31 -18.55 2.59
N GLU A 129 -2.37 -18.53 3.52
CA GLU A 129 -1.88 -17.29 4.11
C GLU A 129 -1.27 -16.39 3.02
N PRO A 130 -1.39 -15.06 3.13
CA PRO A 130 -0.70 -14.14 2.24
C PRO A 130 0.80 -14.44 2.16
N TYR A 131 1.40 -14.20 1.00
CA TYR A 131 2.83 -14.48 0.79
C TYR A 131 3.24 -15.94 0.99
N THR A 132 2.29 -16.87 0.88
CA THR A 132 2.58 -18.31 0.87
C THR A 132 2.40 -18.87 -0.54
N LEU A 133 3.30 -19.76 -0.94
CA LEU A 133 3.21 -20.50 -2.20
C LEU A 133 2.99 -21.99 -1.89
N ILE A 134 1.91 -22.57 -2.41
CA ILE A 134 1.58 -24.00 -2.21
C ILE A 134 2.11 -24.81 -3.38
N LEU A 135 3.05 -25.72 -3.13
CA LEU A 135 3.71 -26.47 -4.20
C LEU A 135 3.66 -27.98 -4.01
N LYS A 136 3.36 -28.67 -5.11
CA LYS A 136 3.35 -30.13 -5.19
C LYS A 136 4.79 -30.65 -5.14
N LYS A 137 5.11 -31.46 -4.13
CA LYS A 137 6.42 -32.06 -3.89
C LYS A 137 6.41 -33.56 -4.12
N LYS A 138 7.37 -34.04 -4.90
CA LYS A 138 7.62 -35.48 -5.04
C LYS A 138 8.42 -35.99 -3.84
N TRP A 139 8.13 -37.21 -3.40
CA TRP A 139 8.72 -37.81 -2.19
C TRP A 139 10.26 -37.76 -2.16
N TYR A 140 10.90 -37.96 -3.31
CA TYR A 140 12.36 -38.01 -3.45
C TYR A 140 13.05 -36.64 -3.58
N TRP A 141 12.33 -35.54 -3.38
CA TRP A 141 12.90 -34.19 -3.36
C TRP A 141 13.35 -33.84 -1.94
N ASN A 142 14.63 -34.06 -1.63
CA ASN A 142 15.23 -33.54 -0.40
C ASN A 142 15.58 -32.04 -0.55
N LYS A 143 15.75 -31.33 0.59
CA LYS A 143 15.97 -29.87 0.62
C LYS A 143 17.16 -29.44 -0.26
N ASN A 144 18.27 -30.17 -0.21
CA ASN A 144 19.48 -29.86 -0.99
C ASN A 144 19.31 -30.04 -2.51
N ARG A 145 18.51 -31.02 -2.94
CA ARG A 145 18.25 -31.29 -4.35
C ARG A 145 17.45 -30.17 -5.02
N ILE A 146 16.59 -29.49 -4.26
CA ILE A 146 15.74 -28.42 -4.77
C ILE A 146 16.59 -27.19 -5.13
N TRP A 147 17.57 -26.84 -4.29
CA TRP A 147 18.49 -25.72 -4.55
C TRP A 147 19.51 -25.99 -5.65
N LYS A 148 20.00 -27.23 -5.78
CA LYS A 148 21.01 -27.59 -6.78
C LYS A 148 20.42 -27.84 -8.17
N ASN A 149 19.12 -28.10 -8.27
CA ASN A 149 18.47 -28.40 -9.53
C ASN A 149 17.89 -27.13 -10.17
N LYS A 150 18.60 -26.61 -11.19
CA LYS A 150 18.19 -25.42 -11.95
C LYS A 150 16.78 -25.52 -12.54
N ARG A 151 16.34 -26.71 -12.95
CA ARG A 151 15.00 -26.93 -13.53
C ARG A 151 13.91 -26.76 -12.49
N LEU A 152 14.11 -27.34 -11.30
CA LEU A 152 13.17 -27.17 -10.19
C LEU A 152 13.12 -25.70 -9.78
N TYR A 153 14.27 -25.06 -9.60
CA TYR A 153 14.34 -23.62 -9.31
C TYR A 153 13.57 -22.76 -10.32
N ALA A 154 13.70 -23.03 -11.63
CA ALA A 154 12.93 -22.33 -12.66
C ALA A 154 11.41 -22.52 -12.50
N GLU A 155 10.96 -23.75 -12.24
CA GLU A 155 9.54 -24.07 -11.96
C GLU A 155 9.02 -23.30 -10.73
N PHE A 156 9.84 -23.13 -9.68
CA PHE A 156 9.47 -22.29 -8.52
C PHE A 156 9.25 -20.83 -8.93
N ILE A 157 10.17 -20.26 -9.72
CA ILE A 157 10.09 -18.87 -10.17
C ILE A 157 8.86 -18.66 -11.07
N GLU A 158 8.53 -19.62 -11.93
CA GLU A 158 7.32 -19.58 -12.75
C GLU A 158 6.05 -19.63 -11.91
N ASN A 159 5.95 -20.58 -10.97
CA ASN A 159 4.81 -20.67 -10.06
C ASN A 159 4.64 -19.39 -9.23
N TRP A 160 5.74 -18.80 -8.77
CA TRP A 160 5.70 -17.52 -8.07
C TRP A 160 5.14 -16.40 -8.95
N LYS A 161 5.64 -16.26 -10.19
CA LYS A 161 5.17 -15.24 -11.12
C LYS A 161 3.69 -15.40 -11.45
N MET A 162 3.23 -16.63 -11.61
CA MET A 162 1.80 -16.92 -11.80
C MET A 162 0.99 -16.57 -10.55
N ASP A 163 1.50 -16.90 -9.37
CA ASP A 163 0.86 -16.55 -8.10
C ASP A 163 0.73 -15.03 -7.90
N ASP A 164 1.77 -14.26 -8.21
CA ASP A 164 1.73 -12.78 -8.18
C ASP A 164 0.74 -12.22 -9.21
N LYS A 165 0.63 -12.85 -10.38
CA LYS A 165 -0.35 -12.46 -11.40
C LYS A 165 -1.78 -12.72 -10.95
N ASN A 166 -1.99 -13.81 -10.21
CA ASN A 166 -3.30 -14.22 -9.70
C ASN A 166 -3.69 -13.49 -8.41
N ASN A 167 -2.72 -12.98 -7.65
CA ASN A 167 -2.92 -12.23 -6.41
C ASN A 167 -2.22 -10.86 -6.48
N PRO A 168 -2.61 -9.99 -7.44
CA PRO A 168 -1.92 -8.73 -7.68
C PRO A 168 -1.96 -7.79 -6.46
N GLU A 169 -2.99 -7.90 -5.61
CA GLU A 169 -3.17 -7.14 -4.37
C GLU A 169 -1.98 -7.31 -3.42
N GLU A 170 -1.43 -8.54 -3.30
CA GLU A 170 -0.29 -8.83 -2.43
C GLU A 170 1.01 -8.16 -2.89
N THR A 171 1.09 -7.69 -4.13
CA THR A 171 2.33 -7.18 -4.72
C THR A 171 2.59 -5.70 -4.47
N ILE A 172 1.61 -4.99 -3.88
CA ILE A 172 1.65 -3.54 -3.68
C ILE A 172 1.08 -3.18 -2.31
N TYR A 173 1.82 -2.37 -1.55
CA TYR A 173 1.34 -1.70 -0.34
C TYR A 173 1.07 -0.24 -0.61
N TYR A 174 -0.05 0.24 -0.10
CA TYR A 174 -0.47 1.62 -0.21
C TYR A 174 -0.27 2.33 1.11
N HIS A 175 0.16 3.59 1.02
CA HIS A 175 0.39 4.47 2.15
C HIS A 175 -0.32 5.79 1.90
N PHE A 176 -1.11 6.21 2.86
CA PHE A 176 -1.77 7.50 2.88
C PHE A 176 -1.21 8.31 4.04
N SER A 177 -0.91 9.59 3.84
CA SER A 177 -0.68 10.48 4.98
C SER A 177 -2.02 10.84 5.65
N LYS A 178 -1.95 11.41 6.85
CA LYS A 178 -3.10 12.15 7.39
C LYS A 178 -3.44 13.29 6.43
N PRO A 179 -4.69 13.45 5.97
CA PRO A 179 -5.06 14.60 5.18
C PRO A 179 -4.99 15.90 5.99
N ILE A 180 -4.57 16.98 5.35
CA ILE A 180 -4.63 18.35 5.90
C ILE A 180 -5.74 19.09 5.17
N PHE A 181 -6.77 19.52 5.90
CA PHE A 181 -7.90 20.26 5.34
C PHE A 181 -7.69 21.78 5.46
N SER A 182 -8.16 22.52 4.47
CA SER A 182 -8.36 23.97 4.61
C SER A 182 -9.41 24.27 5.68
N GLU A 183 -9.37 25.48 6.27
CA GLU A 183 -10.31 25.88 7.34
C GLU A 183 -11.79 25.73 6.92
N ASN A 184 -12.09 26.02 5.65
CA ASN A 184 -13.42 25.88 5.07
C ASN A 184 -13.73 24.47 4.54
N LYS A 185 -12.82 23.50 4.72
CA LYS A 185 -12.88 22.11 4.23
C LYS A 185 -13.10 21.96 2.71
N ARG A 186 -12.95 23.04 1.95
CA ARG A 186 -13.09 23.03 0.49
C ARG A 186 -11.88 22.40 -0.19
N TYR A 187 -10.73 22.39 0.46
CA TYR A 187 -9.50 21.80 -0.05
C TYR A 187 -8.88 20.85 0.97
N ALA A 188 -8.16 19.86 0.46
CA ALA A 188 -7.36 18.95 1.27
C ALA A 188 -6.03 18.64 0.56
N ILE A 189 -4.97 18.46 1.34
CA ILE A 189 -3.70 17.92 0.87
C ILE A 189 -3.53 16.52 1.45
N LEU A 190 -3.13 15.58 0.61
CA LEU A 190 -2.88 14.19 0.98
C LEU A 190 -1.68 13.67 0.21
N SER A 191 -0.69 13.14 0.92
CA SER A 191 0.40 12.39 0.31
C SER A 191 -0.01 10.93 0.18
N PHE A 192 0.34 10.36 -0.95
CA PHE A 192 -0.01 9.01 -1.31
C PHE A 192 1.18 8.31 -1.95
N PHE A 193 1.44 7.08 -1.52
CA PHE A 193 2.60 6.34 -1.94
C PHE A 193 2.26 4.87 -2.19
N LYS A 194 2.62 4.39 -3.37
CA LYS A 194 2.50 3.00 -3.82
C LYS A 194 3.86 2.35 -3.70
N GLN A 195 4.01 1.38 -2.80
CA GLN A 195 5.26 0.65 -2.61
C GLN A 195 5.12 -0.79 -3.09
N ARG A 196 5.97 -1.18 -4.04
CA ARG A 196 6.15 -2.57 -4.47
C ARG A 196 7.38 -3.15 -3.77
N ARG A 197 7.67 -4.44 -4.01
CA ARG A 197 8.85 -5.12 -3.41
C ARG A 197 10.19 -4.41 -3.66
N CYS A 198 10.31 -3.74 -4.80
CA CYS A 198 11.59 -3.27 -5.33
C CYS A 198 11.68 -1.78 -5.60
N ASN A 199 10.53 -1.15 -5.79
CA ASN A 199 10.41 0.26 -6.07
C ASN A 199 9.11 0.76 -5.48
N GLY A 200 9.05 2.07 -5.31
CA GLY A 200 7.83 2.75 -4.95
C GLY A 200 7.78 4.08 -5.66
N ASN A 201 6.57 4.60 -5.78
CA ASN A 201 6.33 5.94 -6.25
C ASN A 201 5.17 6.56 -5.49
N GLY A 202 5.21 7.87 -5.37
CA GLY A 202 4.11 8.61 -4.77
C GLY A 202 4.19 10.07 -5.09
N PHE A 203 3.21 10.78 -4.57
CA PHE A 203 3.02 12.20 -4.80
C PHE A 203 2.22 12.80 -3.65
N THR A 204 2.27 14.12 -3.55
CA THR A 204 1.33 14.91 -2.77
C THR A 204 0.25 15.44 -3.71
N GLY A 205 -1.01 15.18 -3.37
CA GLY A 205 -2.17 15.63 -4.14
C GLY A 205 -2.89 16.77 -3.43
N LEU A 206 -3.27 17.79 -4.19
CA LEU A 206 -4.25 18.79 -3.76
C LEU A 206 -5.63 18.37 -4.28
N TYR A 207 -6.59 18.27 -3.37
CA TYR A 207 -7.96 17.87 -3.65
C TYR A 207 -8.91 19.01 -3.33
N ARG A 208 -9.97 19.15 -4.13
CA ARG A 208 -11.07 20.08 -3.91
C ARG A 208 -12.36 19.31 -3.64
N ASN A 209 -13.09 19.70 -2.61
CA ASN A 209 -14.41 19.20 -2.30
C ASN A 209 -15.47 20.01 -3.07
N ASP A 210 -16.15 19.33 -3.98
CA ASP A 210 -17.32 19.85 -4.69
C ASP A 210 -18.57 19.12 -4.17
N HIS A 211 -19.16 19.62 -3.08
CA HIS A 211 -20.40 19.09 -2.48
C HIS A 211 -20.31 17.60 -2.07
N GLY A 212 -19.27 17.22 -1.35
CA GLY A 212 -18.97 15.84 -0.92
C GLY A 212 -18.10 15.06 -1.91
N ILE A 213 -17.91 15.57 -3.13
CA ILE A 213 -17.09 14.89 -4.13
C ILE A 213 -15.68 15.50 -4.13
N TRP A 214 -14.70 14.72 -3.70
CA TRP A 214 -13.29 15.09 -3.73
C TRP A 214 -12.69 14.86 -5.11
N LYS A 215 -12.18 15.93 -5.72
CA LYS A 215 -11.52 15.89 -7.03
C LYS A 215 -10.08 16.34 -6.91
N LYS A 216 -9.17 15.57 -7.51
CA LYS A 216 -7.76 15.95 -7.60
C LYS A 216 -7.61 17.18 -8.50
N VAL A 217 -7.05 18.25 -7.97
CA VAL A 217 -6.78 19.50 -8.69
C VAL A 217 -5.40 19.46 -9.30
N MET A 218 -4.40 19.00 -8.53
CA MET A 218 -3.02 18.91 -8.99
C MET A 218 -2.22 17.88 -8.18
N GLU A 219 -1.15 17.40 -8.78
CA GLU A 219 -0.11 16.59 -8.14
C GLU A 219 1.18 17.39 -8.07
N PHE A 220 1.91 17.22 -6.97
CA PHE A 220 3.20 17.83 -6.75
C PHE A 220 4.05 16.93 -5.84
N ASN A 221 5.34 17.22 -5.74
CA ASN A 221 6.31 16.46 -4.94
C ASN A 221 6.30 14.96 -5.26
N GLN A 222 6.45 14.66 -6.55
CA GLN A 222 6.63 13.29 -7.00
C GLN A 222 7.91 12.71 -6.39
N ILE A 223 7.76 11.61 -5.68
CA ILE A 223 8.85 10.87 -5.06
C ILE A 223 8.91 9.47 -5.67
N SER A 224 10.12 8.95 -5.79
CA SER A 224 10.34 7.55 -6.16
C SER A 224 11.34 6.94 -5.19
N SER A 225 11.08 5.71 -4.77
CA SER A 225 11.99 4.92 -3.95
C SER A 225 12.51 3.73 -4.75
N LYS A 226 13.74 3.33 -4.44
CA LYS A 226 14.32 2.05 -4.87
C LYS A 226 14.80 1.31 -3.63
N SER A 227 14.35 0.08 -3.44
CA SER A 227 14.68 -0.70 -2.26
C SER A 227 15.88 -1.62 -2.55
N TYR A 228 17.06 -1.17 -2.18
CA TYR A 228 18.29 -1.97 -2.26
C TYR A 228 18.35 -2.94 -1.07
N SER A 229 18.81 -4.18 -1.30
CA SER A 229 19.18 -5.10 -0.22
C SER A 229 20.61 -5.55 -0.45
N THR A 230 21.41 -5.50 0.60
CA THR A 230 22.82 -5.92 0.60
C THR A 230 22.96 -7.43 0.45
N HIS A 231 21.93 -8.17 0.82
CA HIS A 231 21.96 -9.63 0.86
C HIS A 231 21.13 -10.27 -0.24
N ILE A 232 20.25 -9.54 -0.94
CA ILE A 232 19.32 -10.07 -1.95
C ILE A 232 19.21 -9.04 -3.09
N ARG A 233 19.53 -9.41 -4.35
CA ARG A 233 19.26 -8.53 -5.49
C ARG A 233 17.75 -8.31 -5.62
N CYS A 234 17.32 -7.14 -6.08
CA CYS A 234 15.89 -6.96 -6.32
C CYS A 234 15.40 -7.96 -7.37
N GLU A 235 14.21 -8.53 -7.15
CA GLU A 235 13.66 -9.69 -7.89
C GLU A 235 14.40 -11.02 -7.67
N GLU A 236 15.49 -11.04 -6.89
CA GLU A 236 16.06 -12.30 -6.38
C GLU A 236 15.12 -12.85 -5.32
N ILE A 237 14.24 -13.74 -5.78
CA ILE A 237 13.26 -14.42 -4.97
C ILE A 237 13.97 -15.41 -4.04
N ARG A 238 13.77 -15.23 -2.72
CA ARG A 238 14.21 -16.20 -1.71
C ARG A 238 13.03 -16.85 -1.00
N MET A 239 13.25 -18.09 -0.59
CA MET A 239 12.27 -18.95 0.07
C MET A 239 12.61 -18.97 1.55
N ILE A 240 11.63 -18.67 2.40
CA ILE A 240 11.75 -18.79 3.86
C ILE A 240 10.84 -19.94 4.28
N ASP A 241 11.35 -20.84 5.11
CA ASP A 241 10.67 -22.04 5.63
C ASP A 241 10.39 -23.20 4.66
N TYR A 242 10.49 -24.39 5.27
CA TYR A 242 10.29 -25.71 4.70
C TYR A 242 9.79 -26.63 5.83
N GLU A 243 8.50 -26.57 6.12
CA GLU A 243 7.78 -27.65 6.81
C GLU A 243 7.12 -28.57 5.77
#